data_AF-A0A1X9LU12-F1
#
_entry.id   AF-A0A1X9LU12-F1
#
_cell.length_a   1.000
_cell.length_b   1.000
_cell.length_c   1.000
_cell.angle_alpha   90.00
_cell.angle_beta   90.00
_cell.angle_gamma   90.00
#
_symmetry.space_group_name_H-M   'P 1'
#
loop_
_entity.id
_entity.type
_entity.pdbx_description
1 polymer ?
#
loop_
_entity_poly.entity_id
_entity_poly.type
_entity_poly.pdbx_seq_one_letter_code
_entity_poly.pdbx_strand_id
1 'polypeptide(L)'
;MITGSASQERSETSMARRRESTQVPGWAIAALVGGTAATLIAAAGAVVTALVSRAVVIPSVPEDDVEILHYDQAQGTVTLSVTNDSILPGVYSLRFSADAGHARVGEVRSVADGAVVRPVLGVDYGDLETARKGRISGWYYTHPRELGVPVDEVEVITPVGPAPAWFVPAPEGVGRKWVIQTHGRGVRRGETIRAIPVFREHGYSSLHISYRNDGEAPPSADGRYALGDTEWQDLDAAIAYAVEHGAEDIVLMGWSMGGAISLQAMGRAEHRDRIRGIVLDSPAIDWQDILRFHGKARHVPELVGDAAFATLSHGWGGVATGQSEPLDLERLDFVRRAAEVTLPLLVMHSDDDDYVPVSGSRRLAEARPDAVTYVPFQIAGHTKLWNYDRDRWNTAISTWLTAKGL
;
A
#
# COMPACT_ATOMS: atom_id res chain seq x y z
N MET A 1 -52.30 -61.94 70.50
CA MET A 1 -53.46 -61.81 69.58
C MET A 1 -52.96 -61.05 68.36
N ILE A 2 -52.96 -61.53 67.12
CA ILE A 2 -53.45 -62.75 66.47
C ILE A 2 -52.44 -63.06 65.33
N THR A 3 -52.18 -64.35 65.19
CA THR A 3 -51.45 -65.08 64.15
C THR A 3 -52.00 -64.88 62.73
N GLY A 4 -51.16 -65.06 61.70
CA GLY A 4 -51.68 -65.38 60.37
C GLY A 4 -50.64 -65.37 59.24
N SER A 5 -50.03 -66.53 59.00
CA SER A 5 -49.18 -66.81 57.84
C SER A 5 -50.01 -67.02 56.56
N ALA A 6 -49.47 -66.66 55.39
CA ALA A 6 -49.62 -67.46 54.18
C ALA A 6 -48.54 -67.11 53.15
N SER A 7 -47.68 -68.08 52.91
CA SER A 7 -46.76 -68.24 51.79
C SER A 7 -47.50 -68.62 50.50
N GLN A 8 -47.10 -68.09 49.33
CA GLN A 8 -46.80 -68.94 48.17
C GLN A 8 -46.08 -68.22 47.01
N GLU A 9 -45.12 -68.97 46.48
CA GLU A 9 -44.18 -68.79 45.38
C GLU A 9 -44.67 -68.10 44.10
N ARG A 10 -43.74 -67.37 43.45
CA ARG A 10 -43.46 -67.49 42.00
C ARG A 10 -42.00 -67.16 41.73
N SER A 11 -41.37 -68.02 40.93
CA SER A 11 -39.95 -67.98 40.58
C SER A 11 -39.65 -66.95 39.50
N GLU A 12 -38.56 -66.21 39.64
CA GLU A 12 -37.87 -65.58 38.50
C GLU A 12 -36.35 -65.72 38.66
N THR A 13 -35.77 -66.59 37.83
CA THR A 13 -34.34 -66.80 37.66
C THR A 13 -33.76 -65.61 36.88
N SER A 14 -33.05 -64.69 37.54
CA SER A 14 -32.35 -63.59 36.88
C SER A 14 -30.85 -63.87 36.79
N MET A 15 -30.36 -64.08 35.57
CA MET A 15 -28.95 -64.17 35.21
C MET A 15 -28.23 -62.83 35.51
N ALA A 16 -27.36 -62.81 36.51
CA ALA A 16 -26.45 -61.70 36.74
C ALA A 16 -25.31 -61.71 35.70
N ARG A 17 -25.46 -60.98 34.60
CA ARG A 17 -24.31 -60.56 33.76
C ARG A 17 -23.49 -59.53 34.55
N ARG A 18 -22.29 -59.92 34.99
CA ARG A 18 -21.22 -58.96 35.35
C ARG A 18 -20.94 -58.09 34.13
N ARG A 19 -21.32 -56.80 34.18
CA ARG A 19 -20.75 -55.78 33.30
C ARG A 19 -19.40 -55.41 33.89
N GLU A 20 -18.31 -55.86 33.27
CA GLU A 20 -17.01 -55.22 33.44
C GLU A 20 -17.14 -53.79 32.90
N SER A 21 -17.08 -52.79 33.77
CA SER A 21 -16.89 -51.42 33.31
C SER A 21 -15.45 -51.30 32.84
N THR A 22 -15.23 -51.37 31.53
CA THR A 22 -13.99 -50.92 30.91
C THR A 22 -13.80 -49.45 31.24
N GLN A 23 -13.05 -49.16 32.30
CA GLN A 23 -12.65 -47.80 32.65
C GLN A 23 -11.65 -47.35 31.58
N VAL A 24 -12.05 -46.35 30.79
CA VAL A 24 -11.16 -45.70 29.84
C VAL A 24 -9.95 -45.14 30.62
N PRO A 25 -8.70 -45.48 30.25
CA PRO A 25 -7.54 -45.01 30.96
C PRO A 25 -7.49 -43.48 30.95
N GLY A 26 -7.14 -42.85 32.08
CA GLY A 26 -7.05 -41.38 32.18
C GLY A 26 -6.12 -40.73 31.14
N TRP A 27 -5.10 -41.45 30.67
CA TRP A 27 -4.21 -41.00 29.59
C TRP A 27 -4.91 -40.91 28.22
N ALA A 28 -5.92 -41.75 27.96
CA ALA A 28 -6.67 -41.73 26.70
C ALA A 28 -7.66 -40.55 26.66
N ILE A 29 -8.26 -40.20 27.81
CA ILE A 29 -9.10 -39.00 27.94
C ILE A 29 -8.23 -37.74 27.84
N ALA A 30 -7.06 -37.72 28.51
CA ALA A 30 -6.12 -36.61 28.41
C ALA A 30 -5.56 -36.44 26.98
N ALA A 31 -5.28 -37.52 26.26
CA ALA A 31 -4.86 -37.48 24.86
C ALA A 31 -5.99 -37.00 23.93
N LEU A 32 -7.24 -37.39 24.18
CA LEU A 32 -8.39 -36.92 23.41
C LEU A 32 -8.65 -35.42 23.63
N VAL A 33 -8.65 -34.98 24.90
CA VAL A 33 -8.86 -33.57 25.28
C VAL A 33 -7.66 -32.69 24.85
N GLY A 34 -6.44 -33.19 25.01
CA GLY A 34 -5.23 -32.51 24.52
C GLY A 34 -5.20 -32.43 22.99
N GLY A 35 -5.64 -33.49 22.30
CA GLY A 35 -5.77 -33.53 20.85
C GLY A 35 -6.83 -32.57 20.32
N THR A 36 -8.00 -32.48 20.96
CA THR A 36 -9.06 -31.53 20.56
C THR A 36 -8.64 -30.09 20.83
N ALA A 37 -8.02 -29.79 21.98
CA ALA A 37 -7.48 -28.47 22.27
C ALA A 37 -6.39 -28.06 21.27
N ALA A 38 -5.45 -28.95 20.97
CA ALA A 38 -4.40 -28.70 19.95
C ALA A 38 -5.00 -28.47 18.55
N THR A 39 -6.04 -29.23 18.18
CA THR A 39 -6.74 -29.05 16.90
C THR A 39 -7.45 -27.70 16.83
N LEU A 40 -8.13 -27.28 17.91
CA LEU A 40 -8.80 -25.98 17.98
C LEU A 40 -7.79 -24.83 17.92
N ILE A 41 -6.66 -24.95 18.61
CA ILE A 41 -5.56 -23.96 18.56
C ILE A 41 -4.98 -23.89 17.14
N ALA A 42 -4.73 -25.03 16.50
CA ALA A 42 -4.23 -25.07 15.13
C ALA A 42 -5.23 -24.47 14.14
N ALA A 43 -6.53 -24.77 14.28
CA ALA A 43 -7.59 -24.19 13.45
C ALA A 43 -7.72 -22.67 13.64
N ALA A 44 -7.69 -22.19 14.88
CA ALA A 44 -7.69 -20.76 15.18
C ALA A 44 -6.45 -20.07 14.59
N GLY A 45 -5.27 -20.68 14.73
CA GLY A 45 -4.04 -20.21 14.12
C GLY A 45 -4.15 -20.10 12.59
N ALA A 46 -4.68 -21.13 11.92
CA ALA A 46 -4.88 -21.13 10.48
C ALA A 46 -5.86 -20.03 10.02
N VAL A 47 -6.94 -19.78 10.78
CA VAL A 47 -7.87 -18.68 10.49
C VAL A 47 -7.18 -17.33 10.62
N VAL A 48 -6.43 -17.10 11.70
CA VAL A 48 -5.68 -15.85 11.91
C VAL A 48 -4.64 -15.66 10.79
N THR A 49 -3.88 -16.69 10.44
CA THR A 49 -2.94 -16.63 9.31
C THR A 49 -3.64 -16.27 8.01
N ALA A 50 -4.78 -16.89 7.68
CA ALA A 50 -5.53 -16.58 6.47
C ALA A 50 -6.02 -15.12 6.44
N LEU A 51 -6.48 -14.58 7.58
CA LEU A 51 -6.90 -13.18 7.69
C LEU A 51 -5.72 -12.21 7.49
N VAL A 52 -4.57 -12.50 8.11
CA VAL A 52 -3.34 -11.70 7.96
C VAL A 52 -2.87 -11.72 6.51
N SER A 53 -2.78 -12.90 5.87
CA SER A 53 -2.38 -13.01 4.47
C SER A 53 -3.34 -12.28 3.53
N ARG A 54 -4.65 -12.36 3.77
CA ARG A 54 -5.66 -11.63 2.98
C ARG A 54 -5.48 -10.12 3.06
N ALA A 55 -5.21 -9.58 4.25
CA ALA A 55 -5.03 -8.15 4.45
C ALA A 55 -3.83 -7.56 3.65
N VAL A 56 -2.88 -8.40 3.24
CA VAL A 56 -1.72 -7.97 2.44
C VAL A 56 -2.08 -7.69 0.98
N VAL A 57 -3.00 -8.48 0.43
CA VAL A 57 -3.26 -8.56 -1.03
C VAL A 57 -4.60 -7.95 -1.42
N ILE A 58 -5.49 -7.71 -0.45
CA ILE A 58 -6.79 -7.07 -0.69
C ILE A 58 -6.58 -5.55 -0.78
N PRO A 59 -7.14 -4.89 -1.81
CA PRO A 59 -7.19 -3.44 -1.86
C PRO A 59 -7.90 -2.86 -0.62
N SER A 60 -7.20 -1.99 0.12
CA SER A 60 -7.75 -1.28 1.27
C SER A 60 -8.33 0.06 0.85
N VAL A 61 -9.45 0.45 1.46
CA VAL A 61 -10.01 1.80 1.33
C VAL A 61 -9.41 2.69 2.42
N PRO A 62 -8.93 3.91 2.12
CA PRO A 62 -8.47 4.85 3.14
C PRO A 62 -9.56 5.14 4.17
N GLU A 63 -9.21 5.17 5.45
CA GLU A 63 -10.12 5.48 6.55
C GLU A 63 -10.07 6.98 6.89
N ASP A 64 -11.21 7.54 7.29
CA ASP A 64 -11.29 8.90 7.83
C ASP A 64 -10.97 8.84 9.34
N ASP A 65 -9.69 8.98 9.65
CA ASP A 65 -9.05 8.75 10.96
C ASP A 65 -8.81 10.03 11.78
N VAL A 66 -9.13 11.20 11.23
CA VAL A 66 -9.05 12.51 11.89
C VAL A 66 -10.45 13.04 12.18
N GLU A 67 -10.69 13.48 13.41
CA GLU A 67 -11.91 14.20 13.76
C GLU A 67 -11.79 15.68 13.35
N ILE A 68 -12.82 16.19 12.68
CA ILE A 68 -12.97 17.60 12.34
C ILE A 68 -13.78 18.25 13.46
N LEU A 69 -13.07 18.90 14.37
CA LEU A 69 -13.65 19.44 15.60
C LEU A 69 -14.43 20.73 15.33
N HIS A 70 -13.87 21.61 14.49
CA HIS A 70 -14.49 22.88 14.15
C HIS A 70 -13.91 23.44 12.84
N TYR A 71 -14.75 24.04 12.01
CA TYR A 71 -14.34 24.89 10.90
C TYR A 71 -14.84 26.32 11.15
N ASP A 72 -13.90 27.24 11.32
CA ASP A 72 -14.16 28.68 11.43
C ASP A 72 -14.01 29.30 10.04
N GLN A 73 -15.13 29.49 9.35
CA GLN A 73 -15.15 30.07 8.01
C GLN A 73 -14.71 31.55 8.00
N ALA A 74 -14.98 32.29 9.07
CA ALA A 74 -14.62 33.70 9.17
C ALA A 74 -13.10 33.89 9.31
N GLN A 75 -12.43 32.99 10.04
CA GLN A 75 -10.97 32.96 10.15
C GLN A 75 -10.29 32.13 9.06
N GLY A 76 -11.04 31.34 8.30
CA GLY A 76 -10.52 30.41 7.31
C GLY A 76 -9.62 29.35 7.97
N THR A 77 -10.03 28.77 9.09
CA THR A 77 -9.23 27.76 9.82
C THR A 77 -10.06 26.52 10.17
N VAL A 78 -9.42 25.35 10.10
CA VAL A 78 -9.98 24.09 10.57
C VAL A 78 -9.22 23.61 11.81
N THR A 79 -9.97 23.10 12.78
CA THR A 79 -9.48 22.49 14.00
C THR A 79 -9.71 20.99 13.91
N LEU A 80 -8.64 20.21 14.09
CA LEU A 80 -8.59 18.76 13.92
C LEU A 80 -8.16 18.09 15.23
N SER A 81 -8.56 16.84 15.44
CA SER A 81 -7.95 16.00 16.50
C SER A 81 -6.48 15.74 16.21
N VAL A 82 -5.66 15.61 17.26
CA VAL A 82 -4.25 15.21 17.13
C VAL A 82 -4.12 13.75 16.68
N THR A 83 -3.58 13.57 15.50
CA THR A 83 -3.04 12.34 14.91
C THR A 83 -1.62 12.58 14.39
N ASN A 84 -0.87 11.52 14.10
CA ASN A 84 0.47 11.61 13.48
C ASN A 84 0.46 12.50 12.23
N ASP A 85 -0.60 12.41 11.41
CA ASP A 85 -0.70 13.16 10.16
C ASP A 85 -1.20 14.59 10.33
N SER A 86 -2.12 14.82 11.28
CA SER A 86 -2.68 16.16 11.51
C SER A 86 -1.62 17.17 11.96
N ILE A 87 -0.60 16.71 12.68
CA ILE A 87 0.48 17.55 13.24
C ILE A 87 1.63 17.78 12.25
N LEU A 88 1.62 17.12 11.09
CA LEU A 88 2.72 17.25 10.14
C LEU A 88 2.81 18.68 9.58
N PRO A 89 3.98 19.33 9.67
CA PRO A 89 4.25 20.59 8.98
C PRO A 89 4.09 20.42 7.47
N GLY A 90 3.75 21.50 6.78
CA GLY A 90 3.55 21.52 5.33
C GLY A 90 2.12 21.82 4.89
N VAL A 91 1.85 21.53 3.62
CA VAL A 91 0.55 21.72 2.98
C VAL A 91 -0.04 20.38 2.53
N TYR A 92 -1.31 20.15 2.87
CA TYR A 92 -1.94 18.84 2.66
C TYR A 92 -3.36 18.99 2.16
N SER A 93 -3.91 17.89 1.67
CA SER A 93 -5.34 17.77 1.50
C SER A 93 -5.99 17.23 2.76
N LEU A 94 -7.13 17.80 3.11
CA LEU A 94 -8.10 17.24 4.04
C LEU A 94 -9.22 16.64 3.19
N ARG A 95 -9.26 15.31 3.11
CA ARG A 95 -10.40 14.59 2.52
C ARG A 95 -11.39 14.30 3.62
N PHE A 96 -12.67 14.47 3.36
CA PHE A 96 -13.69 14.33 4.41
C PHE A 96 -14.98 13.74 3.87
N SER A 97 -15.80 13.23 4.80
CA SER A 97 -17.06 12.58 4.49
C SER A 97 -16.90 11.44 3.47
N ALA A 98 -15.92 10.55 3.68
CA ALA A 98 -15.61 9.42 2.81
C ALA A 98 -15.40 9.81 1.34
N ASP A 99 -14.48 10.75 1.11
CA ASP A 99 -14.16 11.33 -0.21
C ASP A 99 -15.29 12.14 -0.89
N ALA A 100 -16.41 12.39 -0.21
CA ALA A 100 -17.45 13.29 -0.73
C ALA A 100 -17.05 14.77 -0.64
N GLY A 101 -15.99 15.10 0.10
CA GLY A 101 -15.44 16.44 0.21
C GLY A 101 -13.92 16.49 0.25
N HIS A 102 -13.38 17.61 -0.19
CA HIS A 102 -11.95 17.88 -0.23
C HIS A 102 -11.66 19.37 0.02
N ALA A 103 -10.70 19.61 0.90
CA ALA A 103 -10.15 20.92 1.17
C ALA A 103 -8.62 20.86 1.19
N ARG A 104 -7.97 22.00 1.01
CA ARG A 104 -6.53 22.17 1.18
C ARG A 104 -6.26 22.86 2.50
N VAL A 105 -5.34 22.33 3.26
CA VAL A 105 -4.93 22.89 4.56
C VAL A 105 -3.46 23.26 4.51
N GLY A 106 -3.12 24.41 5.11
CA GLY A 106 -1.77 24.93 5.16
C GLY A 106 -0.99 24.49 6.40
N GLU A 107 0.08 25.23 6.69
CA GLU A 107 0.97 24.98 7.83
C GLU A 107 0.22 24.89 9.17
N VAL A 108 0.75 24.07 10.08
CA VAL A 108 0.22 23.97 11.45
C VAL A 108 0.34 25.32 12.14
N ARG A 109 -0.80 25.92 12.50
CA ARG A 109 -0.85 27.20 13.20
C ARG A 109 -0.63 27.03 14.70
N SER A 110 -1.19 26.00 15.29
CA SER A 110 -1.02 25.67 16.71
C SER A 110 -1.38 24.22 17.01
N VAL A 111 -0.73 23.66 18.02
CA VAL A 111 -1.09 22.38 18.66
C VAL A 111 -1.25 22.65 20.15
N ALA A 112 -2.48 22.57 20.65
CA ALA A 112 -2.80 22.80 22.06
C ALA A 112 -4.04 22.01 22.47
N ASP A 113 -4.12 21.58 23.72
CA ASP A 113 -5.29 20.91 24.31
C ASP A 113 -5.84 19.72 23.49
N GLY A 114 -4.94 18.95 22.85
CA GLY A 114 -5.31 17.79 22.03
C GLY A 114 -5.89 18.13 20.65
N ALA A 115 -5.79 19.38 20.21
CA ALA A 115 -6.26 19.85 18.92
C ALA A 115 -5.16 20.50 18.07
N VAL A 116 -5.29 20.38 16.75
CA VAL A 116 -4.44 20.99 15.74
C VAL A 116 -5.23 22.01 14.94
N VAL A 117 -4.76 23.24 14.87
CA VAL A 117 -5.39 24.29 14.05
C VAL A 117 -4.57 24.51 12.79
N ARG A 118 -5.23 24.50 11.64
CA ARG A 118 -4.61 24.76 10.33
C ARG A 118 -5.43 25.77 9.53
N PRO A 119 -4.82 26.65 8.74
CA PRO A 119 -5.55 27.48 7.78
C PRO A 119 -6.13 26.59 6.67
N VAL A 120 -7.34 26.92 6.22
CA VAL A 120 -7.98 26.33 5.04
C VAL A 120 -7.61 27.21 3.85
N LEU A 121 -6.84 26.66 2.92
CA LEU A 121 -6.37 27.33 1.71
C LEU A 121 -7.43 27.36 0.61
N GLY A 122 -8.37 26.42 0.66
CA GLY A 122 -9.50 26.33 -0.25
C GLY A 122 -10.32 25.06 0.02
N VAL A 123 -11.60 25.10 -0.33
CA VAL A 123 -12.48 23.93 -0.37
C VAL A 123 -12.80 23.68 -1.83
N ASP A 124 -12.33 22.55 -2.37
CA ASP A 124 -12.47 22.22 -3.78
C ASP A 124 -13.89 21.68 -4.07
N TYR A 125 -14.42 20.85 -3.17
CA TYR A 125 -15.80 20.36 -3.21
C TYR A 125 -16.25 19.80 -1.84
N GLY A 126 -17.55 19.60 -1.69
CA GLY A 126 -18.18 19.16 -0.44
C GLY A 126 -18.41 20.30 0.54
N ASP A 127 -18.98 19.97 1.70
CA ASP A 127 -19.30 20.93 2.75
C ASP A 127 -18.47 20.65 4.02
N LEU A 128 -17.49 21.52 4.29
CA LEU A 128 -16.60 21.40 5.44
C LEU A 128 -17.27 21.80 6.77
N GLU A 129 -18.34 22.62 6.74
CA GLU A 129 -19.04 23.05 7.96
C GLU A 129 -19.78 21.88 8.64
N THR A 130 -20.32 20.97 7.81
CA THR A 130 -21.03 19.78 8.29
C THR A 130 -20.15 18.55 8.44
N ALA A 131 -18.92 18.59 7.94
CA ALA A 131 -17.95 17.51 8.08
C ALA A 131 -17.58 17.26 9.55
N ARG A 132 -17.42 15.98 9.92
CA ARG A 132 -17.05 15.56 11.29
C ARG A 132 -15.85 14.63 11.34
N LYS A 133 -15.59 13.93 10.24
CA LYS A 133 -14.43 13.07 10.06
C LYS A 133 -13.80 13.33 8.71
N GLY A 134 -12.50 13.15 8.67
CA GLY A 134 -11.72 13.19 7.46
C GLY A 134 -10.38 12.52 7.67
N ARG A 135 -9.48 12.74 6.72
CA ARG A 135 -8.10 12.27 6.75
C ARG A 135 -7.20 13.27 6.07
N ILE A 136 -5.97 13.34 6.57
CA ILE A 136 -4.90 14.11 5.94
C ILE A 136 -4.28 13.27 4.83
N SER A 137 -4.06 13.88 3.67
CA SER A 137 -3.50 13.20 2.50
C SER A 137 -2.41 14.05 1.85
N GLY A 138 -1.35 13.38 1.40
CA GLY A 138 -0.28 14.02 0.60
C GLY A 138 -0.73 14.39 -0.83
N TRP A 139 -1.89 13.92 -1.27
CA TRP A 139 -2.43 14.16 -2.60
C TRP A 139 -3.05 15.53 -2.76
N TYR A 140 -2.19 16.50 -3.02
CA TYR A 140 -2.57 17.91 -2.94
C TYR A 140 -3.53 18.36 -4.04
N TYR A 141 -3.33 17.88 -5.27
CA TYR A 141 -4.15 18.24 -6.43
C TYR A 141 -5.21 17.15 -6.69
N THR A 142 -6.37 17.56 -7.20
CA THR A 142 -7.46 16.65 -7.56
C THR A 142 -7.46 16.30 -9.04
N HIS A 143 -6.98 17.22 -9.88
CA HIS A 143 -6.86 17.04 -11.33
C HIS A 143 -5.67 17.83 -11.90
N PRO A 144 -4.94 17.30 -12.92
CA PRO A 144 -3.78 18.00 -13.50
C PRO A 144 -4.08 19.40 -14.08
N ARG A 145 -5.31 19.63 -14.56
CA ARG A 145 -5.76 20.93 -15.12
C ARG A 145 -5.61 22.09 -14.14
N GLU A 146 -5.58 21.84 -12.83
CA GLU A 146 -5.36 22.87 -11.82
C GLU A 146 -3.98 23.54 -11.91
N LEU A 147 -3.02 22.89 -12.56
CA LEU A 147 -1.69 23.43 -12.82
C LEU A 147 -1.66 24.37 -14.05
N GLY A 148 -2.79 24.60 -14.72
CA GLY A 148 -2.85 25.43 -15.92
C GLY A 148 -2.15 24.80 -17.14
N VAL A 149 -1.98 23.48 -17.14
CA VAL A 149 -1.32 22.72 -18.21
C VAL A 149 -2.35 22.05 -19.14
N PRO A 150 -2.00 21.78 -20.41
CA PRO A 150 -2.82 20.93 -21.28
C PRO A 150 -2.87 19.50 -20.74
N VAL A 151 -4.05 18.88 -20.77
CA VAL A 151 -4.28 17.53 -20.25
C VAL A 151 -5.24 16.79 -21.17
N ASP A 152 -4.81 15.62 -21.61
CA ASP A 152 -5.62 14.67 -22.35
C ASP A 152 -5.94 13.46 -21.45
N GLU A 153 -7.18 12.98 -21.52
CA GLU A 153 -7.53 11.68 -20.97
C GLU A 153 -7.30 10.63 -22.04
N VAL A 154 -6.49 9.64 -21.74
CA VAL A 154 -6.10 8.58 -22.68
C VAL A 154 -6.34 7.22 -22.04
N GLU A 155 -6.41 6.18 -22.86
CA GLU A 155 -6.50 4.80 -22.37
C GLU A 155 -5.22 4.06 -22.75
N VAL A 156 -4.58 3.44 -21.77
CA VAL A 156 -3.48 2.50 -21.96
C VAL A 156 -4.07 1.10 -22.06
N ILE A 157 -3.78 0.37 -23.14
CA ILE A 157 -4.31 -0.99 -23.32
C ILE A 157 -3.44 -1.96 -22.51
N THR A 158 -3.90 -2.28 -21.30
CA THR A 158 -3.21 -3.21 -20.39
C THR A 158 -3.67 -4.65 -20.61
N PRO A 159 -2.94 -5.67 -20.10
CA PRO A 159 -3.39 -7.06 -20.14
C PRO A 159 -4.76 -7.34 -19.48
N VAL A 160 -5.21 -6.46 -18.58
CA VAL A 160 -6.53 -6.59 -17.91
C VAL A 160 -7.62 -5.73 -18.56
N GLY A 161 -7.29 -4.94 -19.58
CA GLY A 161 -8.22 -4.08 -20.34
C GLY A 161 -7.72 -2.64 -20.50
N PRO A 162 -8.52 -1.77 -21.14
CA PRO A 162 -8.20 -0.35 -21.27
C PRO A 162 -8.19 0.32 -19.90
N ALA A 163 -7.04 0.86 -19.50
CA ALA A 163 -6.84 1.54 -18.23
C ALA A 163 -6.74 3.05 -18.45
N PRO A 164 -7.56 3.87 -17.77
CA PRO A 164 -7.54 5.32 -17.94
C PRO A 164 -6.23 5.93 -17.41
N ALA A 165 -5.68 6.90 -18.14
CA ALA A 165 -4.50 7.64 -17.75
C ALA A 165 -4.67 9.13 -18.11
N TRP A 166 -3.87 9.98 -17.48
CA TRP A 166 -3.71 11.36 -17.93
C TRP A 166 -2.41 11.53 -18.69
N PHE A 167 -2.50 12.14 -19.86
CA PHE A 167 -1.35 12.57 -20.64
C PHE A 167 -1.21 14.09 -20.58
N VAL A 168 0.01 14.56 -20.33
CA VAL A 168 0.31 15.97 -20.08
C VAL A 168 1.58 16.27 -20.91
N PRO A 169 1.50 16.93 -22.08
CA PRO A 169 2.64 17.08 -23.02
C PRO A 169 3.71 18.08 -22.57
N ALA A 170 4.99 17.89 -22.88
CA ALA A 170 6.02 18.87 -22.51
C ALA A 170 5.69 20.30 -23.00
N PRO A 171 6.31 21.37 -22.43
CA PRO A 171 6.00 22.76 -22.79
C PRO A 171 6.13 23.06 -24.30
N GLU A 172 7.07 22.41 -24.99
CA GLU A 172 7.31 22.57 -26.43
C GLU A 172 6.52 21.58 -27.30
N GLY A 173 5.57 20.85 -26.71
CA GLY A 173 4.78 19.80 -27.35
C GLY A 173 5.29 18.39 -27.07
N VAL A 174 4.75 17.40 -27.78
CA VAL A 174 5.12 16.00 -27.60
C VAL A 174 6.52 15.76 -28.18
N GLY A 175 7.51 15.67 -27.29
CA GLY A 175 8.90 15.36 -27.62
C GLY A 175 9.30 13.92 -27.30
N ARG A 176 10.62 13.66 -27.36
CA ARG A 176 11.21 12.35 -27.09
C ARG A 176 11.34 11.96 -25.61
N LYS A 177 11.29 12.94 -24.71
CA LYS A 177 11.45 12.76 -23.26
C LYS A 177 10.10 12.52 -22.59
N TRP A 178 9.98 11.40 -21.89
CA TRP A 178 8.75 10.98 -21.23
C TRP A 178 9.00 10.55 -19.78
N VAL A 179 8.11 10.96 -18.89
CA VAL A 179 8.06 10.42 -17.54
C VAL A 179 6.76 9.63 -17.38
N ILE A 180 6.85 8.40 -16.92
CA ILE A 180 5.68 7.57 -16.61
C ILE A 180 5.59 7.45 -15.10
N GLN A 181 4.45 7.86 -14.56
CA GLN A 181 4.25 8.05 -13.13
C GLN A 181 3.25 7.05 -12.58
N THR A 182 3.69 6.27 -11.59
CA THR A 182 2.94 5.16 -10.98
C THR A 182 2.70 5.45 -9.51
N HIS A 183 1.43 5.52 -9.13
CA HIS A 183 1.02 5.73 -7.73
C HIS A 183 1.21 4.48 -6.87
N GLY A 184 1.03 4.63 -5.56
CA GLY A 184 1.13 3.57 -4.57
C GLY A 184 -0.12 2.69 -4.45
N ARG A 185 -0.04 1.73 -3.52
CA ARG A 185 -1.10 0.77 -3.19
C ARG A 185 -2.27 1.43 -2.46
N GLY A 186 -3.51 1.07 -2.82
CA GLY A 186 -4.72 1.55 -2.13
C GLY A 186 -5.04 3.02 -2.43
N VAL A 187 -4.35 3.56 -3.43
CA VAL A 187 -4.44 4.94 -3.87
C VAL A 187 -4.47 4.94 -5.43
N ARG A 188 -4.51 6.09 -6.09
CA ARG A 188 -4.90 6.36 -7.49
C ARG A 188 -3.95 7.37 -8.13
N ARG A 189 -4.04 7.54 -9.46
CA ARG A 189 -3.16 8.41 -10.26
C ARG A 189 -3.09 9.87 -9.81
N GLY A 190 -4.05 10.37 -9.03
CA GLY A 190 -4.01 11.68 -8.37
C GLY A 190 -2.76 11.94 -7.52
N GLU A 191 -2.14 10.89 -6.95
CA GLU A 191 -0.89 10.99 -6.18
C GLU A 191 0.26 11.66 -6.95
N THR A 192 0.26 11.43 -8.25
CA THR A 192 1.41 11.69 -9.11
C THR A 192 1.45 13.14 -9.61
N ILE A 193 0.31 13.85 -9.58
CA ILE A 193 0.11 15.18 -10.19
C ILE A 193 1.15 16.19 -9.71
N ARG A 194 1.56 16.12 -8.44
CA ARG A 194 2.54 17.03 -7.81
C ARG A 194 3.91 17.06 -8.49
N ALA A 195 4.25 16.02 -9.25
CA ALA A 195 5.50 15.92 -9.99
C ALA A 195 5.46 16.57 -11.38
N ILE A 196 4.28 16.91 -11.91
CA ILE A 196 4.14 17.49 -13.26
C ILE A 196 5.02 18.73 -13.45
N PRO A 197 5.06 19.72 -12.53
CA PRO A 197 5.82 20.94 -12.75
C PRO A 197 7.32 20.68 -12.94
N VAL A 198 7.95 19.93 -12.03
CA VAL A 198 9.39 19.68 -12.09
C VAL A 198 9.79 18.91 -13.34
N PHE A 199 9.00 17.92 -13.78
CA PHE A 199 9.31 17.20 -15.02
C PHE A 199 9.09 18.06 -16.27
N ARG A 200 8.05 18.89 -16.29
CA ARG A 200 7.82 19.84 -17.40
C ARG A 200 8.94 20.85 -17.57
N GLU A 201 9.46 21.38 -16.46
CA GLU A 201 10.62 22.29 -16.47
C GLU A 201 11.86 21.63 -17.10
N HIS A 202 11.95 20.30 -17.05
CA HIS A 202 13.01 19.50 -17.70
C HIS A 202 12.63 18.96 -19.09
N GLY A 203 11.53 19.46 -19.67
CA GLY A 203 11.12 19.14 -21.04
C GLY A 203 10.46 17.77 -21.20
N TYR A 204 9.93 17.20 -20.12
CA TYR A 204 9.24 15.91 -20.16
C TYR A 204 7.74 16.04 -20.44
N SER A 205 7.24 15.18 -21.32
CA SER A 205 5.82 14.81 -21.32
C SER A 205 5.58 13.82 -20.19
N SER A 206 4.45 13.89 -19.50
CA SER A 206 4.13 12.99 -18.40
C SER A 206 2.88 12.15 -18.68
N LEU A 207 2.96 10.86 -18.36
CA LEU A 207 1.86 9.91 -18.39
C LEU A 207 1.58 9.41 -16.97
N HIS A 208 0.37 9.63 -16.48
CA HIS A 208 -0.05 9.31 -15.13
C HIS A 208 -1.03 8.14 -15.19
N ILE A 209 -0.56 6.94 -14.87
CA ILE A 209 -1.28 5.71 -15.18
C ILE A 209 -2.13 5.24 -14.00
N SER A 210 -3.29 4.67 -14.33
CA SER A 210 -3.94 3.66 -13.46
C SER A 210 -3.37 2.28 -13.78
N TYR A 211 -3.52 1.33 -12.87
CA TYR A 211 -3.13 -0.07 -13.06
C TYR A 211 -4.08 -1.01 -12.30
N ARG A 212 -4.06 -2.31 -12.63
CA ARG A 212 -4.99 -3.29 -12.09
C ARG A 212 -5.23 -3.14 -10.59
N ASN A 213 -6.50 -3.25 -10.18
CA ASN A 213 -6.95 -3.29 -8.78
C ASN A 213 -6.81 -1.97 -8.00
N ASP A 214 -6.50 -0.84 -8.63
CA ASP A 214 -6.48 0.49 -8.01
C ASP A 214 -7.86 1.17 -7.87
N GLY A 215 -8.89 0.56 -8.47
CA GLY A 215 -10.27 1.06 -8.49
C GLY A 215 -10.60 2.04 -9.62
N GLU A 216 -9.65 2.34 -10.51
CA GLU A 216 -9.85 3.10 -11.75
C GLU A 216 -9.64 2.22 -12.99
N ALA A 217 -8.57 1.42 -13.02
CA ALA A 217 -8.35 0.44 -14.09
C ALA A 217 -9.24 -0.80 -13.90
N PRO A 218 -9.50 -1.57 -14.98
CA PRO A 218 -10.10 -2.88 -14.87
C PRO A 218 -9.38 -3.77 -13.84
N PRO A 219 -10.11 -4.50 -12.99
CA PRO A 219 -9.48 -5.40 -12.02
C PRO A 219 -8.91 -6.64 -12.71
N SER A 220 -7.90 -7.26 -12.09
CA SER A 220 -7.51 -8.62 -12.43
C SER A 220 -8.63 -9.61 -12.07
N ALA A 221 -8.57 -10.82 -12.63
CA ALA A 221 -9.60 -11.85 -12.38
C ALA A 221 -9.80 -12.18 -10.89
N ASP A 222 -8.75 -12.09 -10.07
CA ASP A 222 -8.82 -12.29 -8.62
C ASP A 222 -9.08 -11.01 -7.81
N GLY A 223 -8.91 -9.83 -8.41
CA GLY A 223 -8.99 -8.56 -7.70
C GLY A 223 -7.98 -8.43 -6.56
N ARG A 224 -6.75 -8.97 -6.73
CA ARG A 224 -5.70 -8.97 -5.69
C ARG A 224 -4.44 -8.26 -6.17
N TYR A 225 -3.81 -7.53 -5.26
CA TYR A 225 -2.47 -6.99 -5.50
C TYR A 225 -1.42 -8.09 -5.42
N ALA A 226 -0.53 -8.11 -6.42
CA ALA A 226 0.67 -8.92 -6.44
C ALA A 226 1.92 -8.14 -5.97
N LEU A 227 1.71 -7.00 -5.31
CA LEU A 227 2.75 -6.18 -4.70
C LEU A 227 3.82 -5.65 -5.69
N GLY A 228 3.45 -5.53 -6.96
CA GLY A 228 4.29 -5.11 -8.07
C GLY A 228 4.72 -6.24 -9.00
N ASP A 229 4.45 -7.49 -8.64
CA ASP A 229 4.93 -8.66 -9.38
C ASP A 229 4.12 -8.97 -10.65
N THR A 230 2.89 -8.46 -10.73
CA THR A 230 2.06 -8.52 -11.94
C THR A 230 1.70 -7.14 -12.47
N GLU A 231 1.59 -6.13 -11.58
CA GLU A 231 1.26 -4.76 -11.94
C GLU A 231 2.31 -4.09 -12.85
N TRP A 232 3.56 -4.55 -12.84
CA TRP A 232 4.59 -4.06 -13.77
C TRP A 232 4.22 -4.28 -15.24
N GLN A 233 3.36 -5.24 -15.56
CA GLN A 233 2.87 -5.48 -16.92
C GLN A 233 1.96 -4.33 -17.40
N ASP A 234 1.23 -3.69 -16.49
CA ASP A 234 0.40 -2.53 -16.82
C ASP A 234 1.28 -1.30 -17.04
N LEU A 235 2.37 -1.17 -16.27
CA LEU A 235 3.41 -0.18 -16.52
C LEU A 235 4.14 -0.44 -17.85
N ASP A 236 4.40 -1.70 -18.20
CA ASP A 236 5.01 -2.06 -19.49
C ASP A 236 4.12 -1.65 -20.67
N ALA A 237 2.80 -1.86 -20.55
CA ALA A 237 1.84 -1.34 -21.53
C ALA A 237 1.87 0.20 -21.65
N ALA A 238 2.08 0.91 -20.55
CA ALA A 238 2.26 2.36 -20.57
C ALA A 238 3.59 2.81 -21.19
N ILE A 239 4.66 2.02 -21.01
CA ILE A 239 5.94 2.23 -21.68
C ILE A 239 5.75 2.04 -23.19
N ALA A 240 5.07 0.98 -23.63
CA ALA A 240 4.74 0.75 -25.03
C ALA A 240 3.91 1.90 -25.62
N TYR A 241 2.87 2.36 -24.90
CA TYR A 241 2.10 3.54 -25.27
C TYR A 241 3.01 4.77 -25.49
N ALA A 242 3.91 5.07 -24.55
CA ALA A 242 4.82 6.21 -24.68
C ALA A 242 5.73 6.07 -25.91
N VAL A 243 6.27 4.88 -26.16
CA VAL A 243 7.13 4.59 -27.33
C VAL A 243 6.38 4.78 -28.64
N GLU A 244 5.14 4.28 -28.73
CA GLU A 244 4.26 4.48 -29.91
C GLU A 244 3.96 5.97 -30.17
N HIS A 245 4.03 6.80 -29.12
CA HIS A 245 3.83 8.24 -29.18
C HIS A 245 5.15 9.03 -29.22
N GLY A 246 6.26 8.37 -29.56
CA GLY A 246 7.55 9.00 -29.87
C GLY A 246 8.54 9.08 -28.71
N ALA A 247 8.32 8.38 -27.61
CA ALA A 247 9.30 8.32 -26.52
C ALA A 247 10.58 7.59 -26.94
N GLU A 248 11.74 8.24 -26.73
CA GLU A 248 13.07 7.64 -26.92
C GLU A 248 13.85 7.54 -25.59
N ASP A 249 13.52 8.43 -24.65
CA ASP A 249 14.14 8.57 -23.33
C ASP A 249 13.04 8.61 -22.25
N ILE A 250 12.90 7.52 -21.51
CA ILE A 250 11.85 7.35 -20.50
C ILE A 250 12.44 7.37 -19.09
N VAL A 251 11.88 8.22 -18.23
CA VAL A 251 12.08 8.14 -16.78
C VAL A 251 10.84 7.50 -16.15
N LEU A 252 11.04 6.53 -15.27
CA LEU A 252 9.96 6.01 -14.45
C LEU A 252 9.93 6.76 -13.12
N MET A 253 8.74 7.05 -12.61
CA MET A 253 8.59 7.61 -11.27
C MET A 253 7.53 6.85 -10.47
N GLY A 254 7.89 6.37 -9.29
CA GLY A 254 7.02 5.55 -8.46
C GLY A 254 6.92 6.05 -7.01
N TRP A 255 5.71 6.05 -6.46
CA TRP A 255 5.45 6.23 -5.03
C TRP A 255 5.15 4.89 -4.38
N SER A 256 5.73 4.60 -3.21
CA SER A 256 5.39 3.40 -2.43
C SER A 256 5.46 2.12 -3.30
N MET A 257 4.35 1.37 -3.44
CA MET A 257 4.26 0.21 -4.34
C MET A 257 4.54 0.54 -5.82
N GLY A 258 4.21 1.74 -6.30
CA GLY A 258 4.59 2.21 -7.64
C GLY A 258 6.10 2.20 -7.86
N GLY A 259 6.88 2.35 -6.78
CA GLY A 259 8.33 2.16 -6.80
C GLY A 259 8.73 0.70 -7.04
N ALA A 260 8.09 -0.25 -6.36
CA ALA A 260 8.30 -1.69 -6.61
C ALA A 260 7.94 -2.06 -8.06
N ILE A 261 6.82 -1.55 -8.56
CA ILE A 261 6.37 -1.73 -9.96
C ILE A 261 7.44 -1.23 -10.93
N SER A 262 7.96 -0.01 -10.72
CA SER A 262 8.99 0.60 -11.56
C SER A 262 10.29 -0.22 -11.56
N LEU A 263 10.70 -0.72 -10.39
CA LEU A 263 11.88 -1.56 -10.26
C LEU A 263 11.71 -2.92 -10.95
N GLN A 264 10.52 -3.53 -10.91
CA GLN A 264 10.24 -4.75 -11.69
C GLN A 264 10.30 -4.49 -13.19
N ALA A 265 9.70 -3.40 -13.66
CA ALA A 265 9.70 -3.03 -15.07
C ALA A 265 11.13 -2.81 -15.61
N MET A 266 12.04 -2.22 -14.82
CA MET A 266 13.45 -2.04 -15.20
C MET A 266 14.11 -3.32 -15.76
N GLY A 267 13.87 -4.47 -15.13
CA GLY A 267 14.48 -5.74 -15.53
C GLY A 267 13.63 -6.57 -16.50
N ARG A 268 12.35 -6.25 -16.67
CA ARG A 268 11.35 -7.16 -17.26
C ARG A 268 10.57 -6.57 -18.43
N ALA A 269 10.48 -5.25 -18.54
CA ALA A 269 9.76 -4.56 -19.59
C ALA A 269 10.32 -4.90 -20.98
N GLU A 270 9.42 -4.96 -21.97
CA GLU A 270 9.79 -5.20 -23.37
C GLU A 270 10.71 -4.10 -23.89
N HIS A 271 10.33 -2.84 -23.66
CA HIS A 271 11.06 -1.65 -24.07
C HIS A 271 11.99 -1.09 -22.97
N ARG A 272 12.56 -1.96 -22.14
CA ARG A 272 13.45 -1.54 -21.04
C ARG A 272 14.69 -0.75 -21.50
N ASP A 273 15.10 -0.90 -22.76
CA ASP A 273 16.18 -0.12 -23.39
C ASP A 273 15.86 1.38 -23.53
N ARG A 274 14.57 1.74 -23.46
CA ARG A 274 14.10 3.13 -23.45
C ARG A 274 14.14 3.77 -22.07
N ILE A 275 14.26 2.98 -21.00
CA ILE A 275 14.29 3.49 -19.63
C ILE A 275 15.69 4.01 -19.31
N ARG A 276 15.79 5.30 -18.99
CA ARG A 276 17.06 6.01 -18.73
C ARG A 276 17.32 6.31 -17.27
N GLY A 277 16.30 6.24 -16.42
CA GLY A 277 16.44 6.38 -14.98
C GLY A 277 15.12 6.19 -14.24
N ILE A 278 15.19 6.06 -12.92
CA ILE A 278 14.03 5.83 -12.06
C ILE A 278 14.07 6.77 -10.86
N VAL A 279 12.97 7.48 -10.61
CA VAL A 279 12.77 8.33 -9.43
C VAL A 279 11.79 7.64 -8.48
N LEU A 280 12.17 7.52 -7.21
CA LEU A 280 11.43 6.77 -6.21
C LEU A 280 11.16 7.65 -4.99
N ASP A 281 9.88 7.77 -4.62
CA ASP A 281 9.41 8.49 -3.43
C ASP A 281 8.80 7.49 -2.43
N SER A 282 9.41 7.41 -1.25
CA SER A 282 9.00 6.50 -0.18
C SER A 282 8.78 5.05 -0.67
N PRO A 283 9.69 4.47 -1.49
CA PRO A 283 9.40 3.29 -2.28
C PRO A 283 9.36 2.00 -1.46
N ALA A 284 8.50 1.07 -1.86
CA ALA A 284 8.58 -0.31 -1.42
C ALA A 284 9.78 -1.02 -2.09
N ILE A 285 10.85 -1.26 -1.33
CA ILE A 285 12.09 -1.91 -1.82
C ILE A 285 12.19 -3.38 -1.41
N ASP A 286 11.75 -3.71 -0.19
CA ASP A 286 11.83 -5.04 0.42
C ASP A 286 10.47 -5.35 1.06
N TRP A 287 9.63 -6.10 0.34
CA TRP A 287 8.30 -6.44 0.83
C TRP A 287 8.32 -7.35 2.06
N GLN A 288 9.36 -8.16 2.26
CA GLN A 288 9.45 -8.97 3.47
C GLN A 288 9.69 -8.07 4.69
N ASP A 289 10.55 -7.05 4.58
CA ASP A 289 10.78 -6.07 5.65
C ASP A 289 9.51 -5.26 5.95
N ILE A 290 8.82 -4.76 4.91
CA ILE A 290 7.55 -4.01 5.06
C ILE A 290 6.50 -4.84 5.80
N LEU A 291 6.32 -6.10 5.41
CA LEU A 291 5.31 -6.96 6.02
C LEU A 291 5.68 -7.33 7.46
N ARG A 292 6.96 -7.56 7.76
CA ARG A 292 7.43 -7.77 9.14
C ARG A 292 7.27 -6.53 9.99
N PHE A 293 7.54 -5.35 9.45
CA PHE A 293 7.33 -4.07 10.12
C PHE A 293 5.87 -3.90 10.54
N HIS A 294 4.92 -4.12 9.62
CA HIS A 294 3.49 -4.08 9.93
C HIS A 294 3.04 -5.19 10.88
N GLY A 295 3.61 -6.39 10.79
CA GLY A 295 3.36 -7.49 11.71
C GLY A 295 3.73 -7.12 13.15
N LYS A 296 4.93 -6.55 13.34
CA LYS A 296 5.39 -6.04 14.65
C LYS A 296 4.49 -4.93 15.19
N ALA A 297 4.16 -3.94 14.37
CA ALA A 297 3.27 -2.83 14.76
C ALA A 297 1.88 -3.31 15.21
N ARG A 298 1.39 -4.41 14.62
CA ARG A 298 0.10 -5.04 14.97
C ARG A 298 0.22 -6.15 16.02
N HIS A 299 1.39 -6.34 16.62
CA HIS A 299 1.67 -7.39 17.61
C HIS A 299 1.35 -8.81 17.10
N VAL A 300 1.52 -9.04 15.80
CA VAL A 300 1.36 -10.36 15.19
C VAL A 300 2.52 -11.25 15.63
N PRO A 301 2.27 -12.43 16.22
CA PRO A 301 3.34 -13.37 16.59
C PRO A 301 4.18 -13.79 15.38
N GLU A 302 5.49 -13.94 15.55
CA GLU A 302 6.42 -14.25 14.45
C GLU A 302 6.02 -15.51 13.68
N LEU A 303 5.62 -16.58 14.37
CA LEU A 303 5.15 -17.82 13.75
C LEU A 303 3.93 -17.60 12.83
N VAL A 304 3.03 -16.68 13.21
CA VAL A 304 1.87 -16.32 12.38
C VAL A 304 2.31 -15.53 11.16
N GLY A 305 3.27 -14.62 11.31
CA GLY A 305 3.88 -13.88 10.21
C GLY A 305 4.59 -14.78 9.20
N ASP A 306 5.40 -15.72 9.68
CA ASP A 306 6.10 -16.70 8.83
C ASP A 306 5.10 -17.62 8.10
N ALA A 307 4.05 -18.07 8.80
CA ALA A 307 2.97 -18.82 8.17
C ALA A 307 2.21 -17.98 7.13
N ALA A 308 2.04 -16.68 7.37
CA ALA A 308 1.41 -15.78 6.41
C ALA A 308 2.26 -15.60 5.15
N PHE A 309 3.58 -15.51 5.27
CA PHE A 309 4.51 -15.52 4.13
C PHE A 309 4.46 -16.82 3.36
N ALA A 310 4.49 -17.97 4.06
CA ALA A 310 4.33 -19.27 3.41
C ALA A 310 3.01 -19.34 2.63
N THR A 311 1.92 -18.82 3.21
CA THR A 311 0.60 -18.77 2.57
C THR A 311 0.58 -17.84 1.35
N LEU A 312 1.31 -16.72 1.36
CA LEU A 312 1.37 -15.80 0.23
C LEU A 312 2.23 -16.36 -0.93
N SER A 313 3.28 -17.12 -0.62
CA SER A 313 4.30 -17.54 -1.59
C SER A 313 4.18 -18.98 -2.11
N HIS A 314 3.23 -19.78 -1.61
CA HIS A 314 3.04 -21.14 -2.10
C HIS A 314 1.71 -21.29 -2.84
N GLY A 315 1.70 -22.11 -3.90
CA GLY A 315 0.52 -22.30 -4.75
C GLY A 315 -0.72 -22.83 -4.01
N TRP A 316 -0.56 -23.55 -2.90
CA TRP A 316 -1.70 -24.00 -2.07
C TRP A 316 -2.39 -22.85 -1.33
N GLY A 317 -1.68 -21.75 -1.09
CA GLY A 317 -2.17 -20.60 -0.31
C GLY A 317 -3.22 -19.77 -1.04
N GLY A 318 -3.38 -19.95 -2.36
CA GLY A 318 -4.42 -19.30 -3.16
C GLY A 318 -5.84 -19.51 -2.62
N VAL A 319 -6.13 -20.65 -1.98
CA VAL A 319 -7.43 -20.90 -1.34
C VAL A 319 -7.70 -19.93 -0.18
N ALA A 320 -6.66 -19.57 0.57
CA ALA A 320 -6.76 -18.65 1.70
C ALA A 320 -6.75 -17.19 1.24
N THR A 321 -5.87 -16.83 0.31
CA THR A 321 -5.64 -15.43 -0.10
C THR A 321 -6.56 -14.98 -1.23
N GLY A 322 -7.06 -15.91 -2.02
CA GLY A 322 -7.79 -15.67 -3.25
C GLY A 322 -6.90 -15.27 -4.43
N GLN A 323 -5.57 -15.35 -4.29
CA GLN A 323 -4.64 -15.04 -5.39
C GLN A 323 -4.70 -16.11 -6.47
N SER A 324 -4.60 -15.68 -7.72
CA SER A 324 -4.46 -16.57 -8.88
C SER A 324 -3.09 -17.24 -8.91
N GLU A 325 -2.05 -16.50 -8.50
CA GLU A 325 -0.65 -16.94 -8.49
C GLU A 325 0.02 -16.62 -7.14
N PRO A 326 0.98 -17.44 -6.68
CA PRO A 326 1.74 -17.15 -5.48
C PRO A 326 2.73 -15.99 -5.68
N LEU A 327 2.99 -15.23 -4.60
CA LEU A 327 3.97 -14.14 -4.62
C LEU A 327 5.40 -14.67 -4.54
N ASP A 328 6.25 -14.16 -5.43
CA ASP A 328 7.69 -14.34 -5.33
C ASP A 328 8.30 -13.24 -4.45
N LEU A 329 8.31 -13.48 -3.13
CA LEU A 329 8.83 -12.52 -2.15
C LEU A 329 10.35 -12.29 -2.26
N GLU A 330 11.09 -13.18 -2.92
CA GLU A 330 12.52 -12.98 -3.20
C GLU A 330 12.70 -12.03 -4.38
N ARG A 331 11.89 -12.20 -5.43
CA ARG A 331 11.82 -11.26 -6.55
C ARG A 331 11.38 -9.87 -6.11
N LEU A 332 10.60 -9.77 -5.04
CA LEU A 332 10.14 -8.50 -4.46
C LEU A 332 11.12 -7.87 -3.45
N ASP A 333 12.31 -8.44 -3.26
CA ASP A 333 13.40 -7.87 -2.44
C ASP A 333 14.51 -7.32 -3.36
N PHE A 334 14.45 -6.02 -3.65
CA PHE A 334 15.45 -5.36 -4.48
C PHE A 334 16.80 -5.14 -3.80
N VAL A 335 16.89 -5.30 -2.47
CA VAL A 335 18.18 -5.27 -1.78
C VAL A 335 18.97 -6.54 -2.12
N ARG A 336 18.31 -7.71 -2.11
CA ARG A 336 18.94 -8.97 -2.57
C ARG A 336 19.28 -8.94 -4.05
N ARG A 337 18.45 -8.26 -4.84
CA ARG A 337 18.62 -8.09 -6.29
C ARG A 337 19.38 -6.82 -6.67
N ALA A 338 20.13 -6.22 -5.75
CA ALA A 338 20.78 -4.93 -5.97
C ALA A 338 21.74 -4.94 -7.18
N ALA A 339 22.34 -6.08 -7.52
CA ALA A 339 23.17 -6.23 -8.72
C ALA A 339 22.40 -5.98 -10.04
N GLU A 340 21.08 -6.14 -10.05
CA GLU A 340 20.23 -5.91 -11.22
C GLU A 340 19.93 -4.43 -11.48
N VAL A 341 20.24 -3.54 -10.53
CA VAL A 341 20.03 -2.08 -10.66
C VAL A 341 21.06 -1.46 -11.60
N THR A 342 20.82 -1.51 -12.90
CA THR A 342 21.79 -1.02 -13.90
C THR A 342 21.57 0.44 -14.31
N LEU A 343 20.40 1.00 -13.98
CA LEU A 343 20.03 2.38 -14.31
C LEU A 343 20.36 3.34 -13.16
N PRO A 344 20.52 4.64 -13.43
CA PRO A 344 20.51 5.67 -12.39
C PRO A 344 19.18 5.64 -11.62
N LEU A 345 19.25 5.62 -10.29
CA LEU A 345 18.10 5.74 -9.40
C LEU A 345 18.22 7.02 -8.55
N LEU A 346 17.11 7.72 -8.34
CA LEU A 346 16.94 8.69 -7.26
C LEU A 346 15.99 8.08 -6.23
N VAL A 347 16.42 7.95 -4.99
CA VAL A 347 15.59 7.44 -3.89
C VAL A 347 15.43 8.53 -2.85
N MET A 348 14.21 9.01 -2.66
CA MET A 348 13.82 9.97 -1.63
C MET A 348 12.96 9.25 -0.60
N HIS A 349 13.29 9.36 0.69
CA HIS A 349 12.58 8.62 1.74
C HIS A 349 12.71 9.32 3.09
N SER A 350 11.62 9.42 3.85
CA SER A 350 11.66 9.95 5.22
C SER A 350 12.14 8.90 6.23
N ASP A 351 12.94 9.31 7.20
CA ASP A 351 13.47 8.43 8.26
C ASP A 351 12.39 7.90 9.22
N ASP A 352 11.32 8.67 9.36
CA ASP A 352 10.14 8.47 10.21
C ASP A 352 8.93 7.93 9.42
N ASP A 353 9.16 7.42 8.20
CA ASP A 353 8.12 6.73 7.44
C ASP A 353 7.56 5.56 8.28
N ASP A 354 6.30 5.71 8.69
CA ASP A 354 5.58 4.81 9.59
C ASP A 354 4.78 3.74 8.82
N TYR A 355 4.96 3.67 7.50
CA TYR A 355 4.29 2.72 6.64
C TYR A 355 5.30 1.81 5.93
N VAL A 356 6.27 2.39 5.21
CA VAL A 356 7.38 1.65 4.61
C VAL A 356 8.66 1.97 5.39
N PRO A 357 9.30 0.99 6.04
CA PRO A 357 10.55 1.25 6.75
C PRO A 357 11.65 1.72 5.77
N VAL A 358 12.30 2.83 6.12
CA VAL A 358 13.42 3.43 5.36
C VAL A 358 14.62 2.49 5.17
N SER A 359 14.69 1.42 5.94
CA SER A 359 15.77 0.44 5.98
C SER A 359 16.09 -0.14 4.59
N GLY A 360 15.07 -0.50 3.81
CA GLY A 360 15.23 -1.06 2.47
C GLY A 360 15.90 -0.08 1.50
N SER A 361 15.49 1.19 1.53
CA SER A 361 16.10 2.25 0.70
C SER A 361 17.56 2.51 1.06
N ARG A 362 17.89 2.56 2.35
CA ARG A 362 19.28 2.75 2.80
C ARG A 362 20.17 1.58 2.39
N ARG A 363 19.72 0.35 2.65
CA ARG A 363 20.45 -0.87 2.26
C ARG A 363 20.67 -0.96 0.75
N LEU A 364 19.69 -0.56 -0.06
CA LEU A 364 19.85 -0.51 -1.52
C LEU A 364 20.88 0.53 -1.95
N ALA A 365 20.85 1.73 -1.35
CA ALA A 365 21.82 2.78 -1.63
C ALA A 365 23.24 2.38 -1.21
N GLU A 366 23.39 1.72 -0.07
CA GLU A 366 24.66 1.16 0.41
C GLU A 366 25.19 0.04 -0.51
N ALA A 367 24.29 -0.79 -1.04
CA ALA A 367 24.65 -1.87 -1.95
C ALA A 367 25.06 -1.36 -3.35
N ARG A 368 24.48 -0.24 -3.81
CA ARG A 368 24.71 0.34 -5.15
C ARG A 368 24.95 1.85 -5.12
N PRO A 369 26.01 2.32 -4.45
CA PRO A 369 26.33 3.75 -4.38
C PRO A 369 26.72 4.34 -5.74
N ASP A 370 27.08 3.49 -6.71
CA ASP A 370 27.37 3.86 -8.10
C ASP A 370 26.11 4.26 -8.90
N ALA A 371 24.97 3.65 -8.58
CA ALA A 371 23.72 3.83 -9.32
C ALA A 371 22.67 4.64 -8.55
N VAL A 372 22.64 4.53 -7.21
CA VAL A 372 21.59 5.09 -6.36
C VAL A 372 22.04 6.41 -5.74
N THR A 373 21.33 7.48 -6.09
CA THR A 373 21.38 8.75 -5.36
C THR A 373 20.31 8.73 -4.27
N TYR A 374 20.71 8.68 -3.01
CA TYR A 374 19.79 8.67 -1.88
C TYR A 374 19.67 10.06 -1.24
N VAL A 375 18.43 10.54 -1.08
CA VAL A 375 18.09 11.83 -0.48
C VAL A 375 17.18 11.58 0.73
N PRO A 376 17.71 11.63 1.97
CA PRO A 376 16.91 11.38 3.16
C PRO A 376 16.04 12.58 3.51
N PHE A 377 14.80 12.34 3.89
CA PHE A 377 13.91 13.31 4.54
C PHE A 377 13.73 12.93 6.01
N GLN A 378 13.19 13.85 6.79
CA GLN A 378 12.84 13.64 8.19
C GLN A 378 11.51 14.32 8.44
N ILE A 379 10.70 13.77 9.34
CA ILE A 379 9.38 14.27 9.76
C ILE A 379 8.29 14.14 8.68
N ALA A 380 8.63 13.94 7.41
CA ALA A 380 7.66 13.97 6.34
C ALA A 380 6.70 12.77 6.36
N GLY A 381 7.07 11.64 6.95
CA GLY A 381 6.30 10.38 6.89
C GLY A 381 6.17 9.81 5.46
N HIS A 382 5.23 8.87 5.30
CA HIS A 382 5.04 8.15 4.03
C HIS A 382 4.41 9.02 2.93
N THR A 383 5.04 9.05 1.74
CA THR A 383 4.54 9.69 0.49
C THR A 383 4.09 11.15 0.61
N LYS A 384 4.65 11.87 1.58
CA LYS A 384 4.33 13.27 1.92
C LYS A 384 5.55 14.18 1.82
N LEU A 385 6.66 13.70 1.24
CA LEU A 385 7.92 14.44 1.13
C LEU A 385 7.74 15.82 0.49
N TRP A 386 7.01 15.90 -0.61
CA TRP A 386 6.69 17.15 -1.31
C TRP A 386 5.77 18.07 -0.49
N ASN A 387 4.88 17.50 0.32
CA ASN A 387 3.95 18.26 1.16
C ASN A 387 4.67 18.96 2.29
N TYR A 388 5.64 18.26 2.87
CA TYR A 388 6.49 18.73 3.96
C TYR A 388 7.54 19.75 3.48
N ASP A 389 8.29 19.44 2.42
CA ASP A 389 9.35 20.31 1.89
C ASP A 389 9.41 20.23 0.36
N ARG A 390 8.55 21.06 -0.24
CA ARG A 390 8.33 21.12 -1.69
C ARG A 390 9.59 21.52 -2.45
N ASP A 391 10.32 22.50 -1.94
CA ASP A 391 11.50 23.06 -2.59
C ASP A 391 12.63 22.04 -2.62
N ARG A 392 12.88 21.37 -1.50
CA ARG A 392 13.88 20.30 -1.43
C ARG A 392 13.53 19.12 -2.32
N TRP A 393 12.26 18.72 -2.33
CA TRP A 393 11.80 17.60 -3.17
C TRP A 393 11.97 17.90 -4.66
N ASN A 394 11.54 19.09 -5.11
CA ASN A 394 11.72 19.51 -6.51
C ASN A 394 13.21 19.67 -6.86
N THR A 395 14.01 20.24 -5.96
CA THR A 395 15.44 20.42 -6.15
C THR A 395 16.17 19.08 -6.27
N ALA A 396 15.79 18.07 -5.48
CA ALA A 396 16.36 16.74 -5.55
C ALA A 396 16.15 16.10 -6.93
N ILE A 397 14.92 16.16 -7.46
CA ILE A 397 14.59 15.65 -8.80
C ILE A 397 15.34 16.44 -9.88
N SER A 398 15.26 17.77 -9.85
CA SER A 398 15.88 18.66 -10.83
C SER A 398 17.40 18.49 -10.90
N THR A 399 18.06 18.43 -9.73
CA THR A 399 19.51 18.22 -9.63
C THR A 399 19.89 16.86 -10.17
N TRP A 400 19.12 15.82 -9.85
CA TRP A 400 19.40 14.47 -10.31
C TRP A 400 19.22 14.32 -11.83
N LEU A 401 18.12 14.85 -12.40
CA LEU A 401 17.90 14.85 -13.85
C LEU A 401 19.07 15.53 -14.57
N THR A 402 19.44 16.72 -14.13
CA THR A 402 20.57 17.48 -14.68
C THR A 402 21.89 16.71 -14.58
N ALA A 403 22.21 16.14 -13.41
CA ALA A 403 23.46 15.44 -13.17
C ALA A 403 23.59 14.14 -13.97
N LYS A 404 22.47 13.54 -14.37
CA LYS A 404 22.44 12.32 -15.21
C LYS A 404 22.28 12.62 -16.70
N GLY A 405 22.16 13.89 -17.08
CA GLY A 405 21.91 14.28 -18.47
C GLY A 405 20.55 13.82 -18.98
N LEU A 406 19.59 13.68 -18.06
CA LEU A 406 18.22 13.25 -18.33
C LEU A 406 17.32 14.43 -18.66
#